data_AF-A0A8D2LK40-F1
#
_entry.id   AF-A0A8D2LK40-F1
#
_cell.length_a   1.000
_cell.length_b   1.000
_cell.length_c   1.000
_cell.angle_alpha   90.00
_cell.angle_beta   90.00
_cell.angle_gamma   90.00
#
_symmetry.space_group_name_H-M   'P 1'
#
loop_
_entity.id
_entity.type
_entity.pdbx_description
1 polymer ?
#
loop_
_entity_poly.entity_id
_entity_poly.type
_entity_poly.pdbx_seq_one_letter_code
_entity_poly.pdbx_strand_id
1 'polypeptide(L)'
;WCHWGRCYPWGRVDLEPYFFRFWDVNQKFLYLKNNVLVASPRSVNTPEQLMTVLPNNALDPTKLPIFMGLGTGRPTLSCVKSGAGQLQLQLVVNIKDLYQKNEQLLSFTFYSKTPEGSETCSFESAEFPGWYLSTSSEPDKPLGLSQQGETKNTVFYFEKRQK
;
A
#
# COMPACT_ATOMS: atom_id res chain seq x y z
N TRP A 1 -16.11 24.99 -22.58
CA TRP A 1 -15.92 24.36 -21.26
C TRP A 1 -16.61 23.01 -21.27
N CYS A 2 -15.86 21.99 -21.72
CA CYS A 2 -16.14 20.55 -21.79
C CYS A 2 -15.09 19.95 -22.74
N HIS A 3 -13.99 19.45 -22.20
CA HIS A 3 -13.00 18.60 -22.87
C HIS A 3 -12.48 17.75 -21.71
N TRP A 4 -12.79 16.46 -21.63
CA TRP A 4 -12.27 15.41 -22.51
C TRP A 4 -13.32 14.34 -22.79
N GLY A 5 -13.76 14.25 -24.05
CA GLY A 5 -14.34 13.03 -24.57
C GLY A 5 -13.23 12.03 -24.85
N ARG A 6 -13.38 10.78 -24.37
CA ARG A 6 -13.08 9.55 -25.11
C ARG A 6 -13.99 8.44 -24.58
N CYS A 7 -14.98 8.04 -25.38
CA CYS A 7 -15.53 6.70 -25.32
C CYS A 7 -14.42 5.75 -25.83
N TYR A 8 -13.94 4.84 -25.01
CA TYR A 8 -13.02 3.80 -25.46
C TYR A 8 -13.80 2.50 -25.72
N PRO A 9 -13.60 1.88 -26.90
CA PRO A 9 -14.22 0.59 -27.24
C PRO A 9 -13.55 -0.53 -26.44
N TRP A 10 -14.30 -1.61 -26.22
CA TRP A 10 -13.91 -2.84 -25.54
C TRP A 10 -12.49 -3.32 -25.88
N GLY A 11 -11.55 -3.08 -24.97
CA GLY A 11 -10.18 -3.56 -24.99
C GLY A 11 -9.51 -3.20 -23.67
N ARG A 12 -9.23 -4.20 -22.82
CA ARG A 12 -8.57 -4.00 -21.52
C ARG A 12 -7.17 -3.41 -21.78
N VAL A 13 -6.94 -2.18 -21.36
CA VAL A 13 -5.58 -1.63 -21.28
C VAL A 13 -4.93 -2.28 -20.07
N ASP A 14 -3.86 -3.06 -20.28
CA ASP A 14 -3.01 -3.52 -19.18
C ASP A 14 -2.38 -2.28 -18.53
N LEU A 15 -2.97 -1.84 -17.42
CA LEU A 15 -2.41 -0.75 -16.63
C LEU A 15 -1.13 -1.26 -15.94
N GLU A 16 -0.01 -0.64 -16.23
CA GLU A 16 1.24 -0.93 -15.54
C GLU A 16 1.25 -0.26 -14.16
N PRO A 17 1.52 -1.01 -13.08
CA PRO A 17 1.55 -0.45 -11.74
C PRO A 17 2.71 0.52 -11.55
N TYR A 18 2.49 1.53 -10.71
CA TYR A 18 3.57 2.41 -10.27
C TYR A 18 4.43 1.70 -9.23
N PHE A 19 5.75 1.90 -9.29
CA PHE A 19 6.68 1.35 -8.31
C PHE A 19 7.10 2.44 -7.34
N PHE A 20 7.00 2.13 -6.06
CA PHE A 20 7.39 3.01 -4.99
C PHE A 20 8.34 2.30 -4.03
N ARG A 21 9.34 3.06 -3.59
CA ARG A 21 10.10 2.76 -2.39
C ARG A 21 9.43 3.46 -1.22
N PHE A 22 9.27 2.75 -0.10
CA PHE A 22 8.75 3.30 1.14
C PHE A 22 9.71 3.03 2.29
N TRP A 23 9.85 4.00 3.20
CA TRP A 23 10.58 3.84 4.45
C TRP A 23 9.95 4.69 5.55
N ASP A 24 10.09 4.26 6.79
CA ASP A 24 9.53 4.99 7.93
C ASP A 24 10.44 6.15 8.40
N VAL A 25 9.91 6.96 9.31
CA VAL A 25 10.62 8.11 9.91
C VAL A 25 11.92 7.74 10.64
N ASN A 26 12.08 6.48 11.04
CA ASN A 26 13.29 5.94 11.68
C ASN A 26 14.25 5.33 10.66
N GLN A 27 14.11 5.66 9.36
CA GLN A 27 14.94 5.18 8.26
C GLN A 27 14.90 3.65 8.09
N LYS A 28 13.78 3.01 8.44
CA LYS A 28 13.56 1.58 8.18
C LYS A 28 12.82 1.38 6.86
N PHE A 29 13.46 0.66 5.95
CA PHE A 29 12.93 0.28 4.63
C PHE A 29 12.16 -1.04 4.71
N LEU A 30 11.28 -1.25 3.74
CA LEU A 30 10.52 -2.49 3.64
C LEU A 30 11.36 -3.58 2.96
N TYR A 31 11.30 -4.79 3.51
CA TYR A 31 11.91 -5.99 2.96
C TYR A 31 10.93 -7.15 3.02
N LEU A 32 11.05 -8.09 2.08
CA LEU A 32 10.27 -9.33 2.11
C LEU A 32 11.14 -10.45 2.70
N LYS A 33 10.77 -10.97 3.87
CA LYS A 33 11.45 -12.07 4.56
C LYS A 33 10.45 -13.17 4.88
N ASN A 34 10.66 -14.38 4.35
CA ASN A 34 9.77 -15.54 4.56
C ASN A 34 8.29 -15.22 4.26
N ASN A 35 8.03 -14.52 3.14
CA ASN A 35 6.69 -14.03 2.73
C ASN A 35 6.02 -13.06 3.71
N VAL A 36 6.79 -12.45 4.63
CA VAL A 36 6.33 -11.39 5.52
C VAL A 36 7.06 -10.10 5.16
N LEU A 37 6.31 -9.02 4.98
CA LEU A 37 6.89 -7.68 4.87
C LEU A 37 7.38 -7.24 6.25
N VAL A 38 8.66 -6.92 6.35
CA VAL A 38 9.31 -6.43 7.57
C VAL A 38 9.93 -5.06 7.33
N ALA A 39 10.01 -4.25 8.39
CA ALA A 39 10.69 -2.95 8.34
C ALA A 39 12.04 -3.04 9.06
N SER A 40 13.13 -2.73 8.35
CA SER A 40 14.49 -2.82 8.91
C SER A 40 15.36 -1.66 8.40
N PRO A 41 16.39 -1.22 9.15
CA PRO A 41 17.36 -0.26 8.64
C PRO A 41 17.99 -0.72 7.32
N ARG A 42 18.54 0.23 6.56
CA ARG A 42 19.16 -0.08 5.28
C ARG A 42 20.33 -1.06 5.45
N SER A 43 20.29 -2.20 4.76
CA SER A 43 21.38 -3.16 4.70
C SER A 43 21.94 -3.21 3.29
N VAL A 44 23.25 -3.03 3.13
CA VAL A 44 23.93 -3.03 1.82
C VAL A 44 23.74 -4.36 1.07
N ASN A 45 23.52 -5.44 1.80
CA ASN A 45 23.47 -6.80 1.27
C ASN A 45 22.06 -7.29 0.93
N THR A 46 21.02 -6.50 1.22
CA THR A 46 19.63 -6.92 0.98
C THR A 46 18.94 -5.93 0.05
N PRO A 47 18.43 -6.36 -1.12
CA PRO A 47 17.67 -5.46 -1.98
C PRO A 47 16.37 -5.05 -1.29
N GLU A 48 16.12 -3.75 -1.26
CA GLU A 48 14.89 -3.16 -0.73
C GLU A 48 13.66 -3.64 -1.52
N GLN A 49 12.53 -3.84 -0.85
CA GLN A 49 11.29 -4.25 -1.51
C GLN A 49 10.56 -3.04 -2.09
N LEU A 50 10.45 -2.98 -3.43
CA LEU A 50 9.58 -2.02 -4.10
C LEU A 50 8.12 -2.47 -4.03
N MET A 51 7.24 -1.56 -3.66
CA MET A 51 5.81 -1.78 -3.63
C MET A 51 5.19 -1.31 -4.95
N THR A 52 4.27 -2.09 -5.49
CA THR A 52 3.42 -1.69 -6.61
C THR A 52 2.17 -1.01 -6.11
N VAL A 53 1.78 0.09 -6.74
CA VAL A 53 0.58 0.86 -6.40
C VAL A 53 -0.30 1.01 -7.62
N LEU A 54 -1.59 0.68 -7.46
CA LEU A 54 -2.65 0.94 -8.43
C LEU A 54 -3.82 1.65 -7.75
N PRO A 55 -4.51 2.57 -8.43
CA PRO A 55 -5.72 3.18 -7.87
C PRO A 55 -6.85 2.16 -7.79
N ASN A 56 -7.70 2.29 -6.79
CA ASN A 56 -8.99 1.60 -6.76
C ASN A 56 -10.07 2.55 -7.29
N ASN A 57 -10.41 2.39 -8.56
CA ASN A 57 -11.35 3.26 -9.27
C ASN A 57 -12.83 3.05 -8.88
N ALA A 58 -13.14 2.04 -8.07
CA ALA A 58 -14.50 1.76 -7.61
C ALA A 58 -14.90 2.58 -6.36
N LEU A 59 -13.98 3.39 -5.82
CA LEU A 59 -14.18 4.25 -4.65
C LEU A 59 -13.96 5.72 -5.00
N ASP A 60 -14.35 6.60 -4.08
CA ASP A 60 -14.23 8.05 -4.23
C ASP A 60 -12.77 8.48 -4.46
N PRO A 61 -12.43 8.99 -5.67
CA PRO A 61 -11.06 9.33 -6.02
C PRO A 61 -10.49 10.49 -5.20
N THR A 62 -11.35 11.34 -4.59
CA THR A 62 -10.89 12.44 -3.73
C THR A 62 -10.22 11.96 -2.45
N LYS A 63 -10.49 10.71 -2.04
CA LYS A 63 -9.87 10.05 -0.89
C LYS A 63 -8.60 9.28 -1.23
N LEU A 64 -8.17 9.31 -2.50
CA LEU A 64 -6.99 8.62 -3.03
C LEU A 64 -6.92 7.13 -2.64
N PRO A 65 -7.95 6.33 -2.97
CA PRO A 65 -7.98 4.90 -2.69
C PRO A 65 -6.99 4.13 -3.57
N ILE A 66 -6.16 3.28 -2.96
CA ILE A 66 -5.11 2.52 -3.65
C ILE A 66 -5.06 1.06 -3.19
N PHE A 67 -4.66 0.19 -4.11
CA PHE A 67 -4.12 -1.14 -3.82
C PHE A 67 -2.60 -1.06 -3.69
N MET A 68 -2.03 -1.80 -2.75
CA MET A 68 -0.58 -1.89 -2.54
C MET A 68 -0.12 -3.34 -2.59
N GLY A 69 0.77 -3.67 -3.52
CA GLY A 69 1.27 -5.04 -3.72
C GLY A 69 2.77 -5.14 -3.83
N LEU A 70 3.24 -6.37 -3.97
CA LEU A 70 4.64 -6.70 -4.07
C LEU A 70 5.05 -6.86 -5.55
N GLY A 71 5.59 -5.83 -6.20
CA GLY A 71 6.10 -5.99 -7.57
C GLY A 71 5.09 -6.52 -8.62
N THR A 72 5.55 -6.71 -9.86
CA THR A 72 4.70 -7.29 -10.91
C THR A 72 4.45 -8.77 -10.63
N GLY A 73 3.19 -9.20 -10.59
CA GLY A 73 2.83 -10.62 -10.52
C GLY A 73 2.88 -11.24 -9.11
N ARG A 74 3.10 -10.46 -8.05
CA ARG A 74 3.10 -10.98 -6.68
C ARG A 74 1.94 -10.42 -5.83
N PRO A 75 1.73 -10.96 -4.61
CA PRO A 75 0.53 -10.68 -3.83
C PRO A 75 0.39 -9.22 -3.38
N THR A 76 -0.86 -8.84 -3.14
CA THR A 76 -1.32 -7.54 -2.66
C THR A 76 -1.60 -7.60 -1.16
N LEU A 77 -1.33 -6.51 -0.46
CA LEU A 77 -1.70 -6.30 0.93
C LEU A 77 -3.22 -6.34 1.10
N SER A 78 -3.66 -7.09 2.10
CA SER A 78 -5.03 -7.12 2.57
C SER A 78 -5.08 -6.99 4.09
N CYS A 79 -5.98 -6.14 4.57
CA CYS A 79 -6.35 -6.04 5.97
C CYS A 79 -7.37 -7.13 6.32
N VAL A 80 -7.08 -7.90 7.36
CA VAL A 80 -7.99 -8.92 7.89
C VAL A 80 -8.12 -8.80 9.39
N LYS A 81 -9.25 -9.27 9.93
CA LYS A 81 -9.44 -9.46 11.36
C LYS A 81 -9.29 -10.94 11.68
N SER A 82 -8.35 -11.28 12.55
CA SER A 82 -8.16 -12.66 13.00
C SER A 82 -9.36 -13.13 13.82
N GLY A 83 -9.51 -14.45 13.98
CA GLY A 83 -10.57 -15.01 14.83
C GLY A 83 -10.52 -14.54 16.29
N ALA A 84 -9.35 -14.12 16.77
CA ALA A 84 -9.15 -13.51 18.10
C ALA A 84 -9.45 -12.00 18.13
N GLY A 85 -9.88 -11.40 17.02
CA GLY A 85 -10.24 -10.00 16.91
C GLY A 85 -9.10 -9.03 16.61
N GLN A 86 -7.86 -9.53 16.46
CA GLN A 86 -6.70 -8.70 16.14
C GLN A 86 -6.62 -8.40 14.64
N LEU A 87 -6.35 -7.15 14.28
CA LEU A 87 -6.14 -6.77 12.87
C LEU A 87 -4.74 -7.15 12.41
N GLN A 88 -4.64 -7.68 11.20
CA GLN A 88 -3.41 -8.17 10.59
C GLN A 88 -3.36 -7.83 9.10
N LEU A 89 -2.15 -7.86 8.55
CA LEU A 89 -1.91 -7.77 7.12
C LEU A 89 -1.63 -9.15 6.54
N GLN A 90 -2.17 -9.41 5.36
CA GLN A 90 -1.91 -10.61 4.58
C GLN A 90 -1.54 -10.25 3.14
N LEU A 91 -0.86 -11.18 2.49
CA LEU A 91 -0.43 -11.10 1.10
C LEU A 91 -1.16 -12.17 0.32
N VAL A 92 -2.18 -11.79 -0.46
CA VAL A 92 -3.18 -12.77 -0.97
C VAL A 92 -3.15 -12.96 -2.49
N VAL A 93 -3.48 -11.92 -3.27
CA VAL A 93 -3.73 -12.03 -4.72
C VAL A 93 -2.99 -10.95 -5.53
N ASN A 94 -2.86 -11.14 -6.84
CA ASN A 94 -2.19 -10.20 -7.73
C ASN A 94 -2.93 -8.85 -7.82
N ILE A 95 -2.17 -7.76 -7.79
CA ILE A 95 -2.71 -6.39 -7.84
C ILE A 95 -3.45 -6.09 -9.16
N LYS A 96 -3.02 -6.67 -10.27
CA LYS A 96 -3.68 -6.50 -11.58
C LYS A 96 -5.06 -7.16 -11.59
N ASP A 97 -5.20 -8.32 -10.94
CA ASP A 97 -6.51 -9.00 -10.83
C ASP A 97 -7.49 -8.15 -10.03
N LEU A 98 -7.04 -7.51 -8.95
CA LEU A 98 -7.86 -6.59 -8.15
C LEU A 98 -8.27 -5.36 -8.96
N TYR A 99 -7.33 -4.75 -9.68
CA TYR A 99 -7.62 -3.61 -10.53
C TYR A 99 -8.65 -3.94 -11.62
N GLN A 100 -8.51 -5.10 -12.27
CA GLN A 100 -9.40 -5.54 -13.35
C GLN A 100 -10.81 -5.87 -12.87
N LYS A 101 -10.99 -6.28 -11.60
CA LYS A 101 -12.33 -6.51 -11.03
C LYS A 101 -13.16 -5.23 -10.97
N ASN A 102 -12.51 -4.09 -10.76
CA ASN A 102 -13.18 -2.79 -10.65
C ASN A 102 -14.33 -2.79 -9.62
N GLU A 103 -14.07 -3.44 -8.47
CA GLU A 103 -14.96 -3.55 -7.32
C GLU A 103 -14.37 -2.81 -6.11
N GLN A 104 -15.20 -2.48 -5.11
CA GLN A 104 -14.75 -1.70 -3.95
C GLN A 104 -13.61 -2.36 -3.16
N LEU A 105 -13.62 -3.69 -2.99
CA LEU A 105 -12.51 -4.47 -2.39
C LEU A 105 -11.85 -3.78 -1.17
N LEU A 106 -12.67 -3.39 -0.19
CA LEU A 106 -12.26 -2.55 0.94
C LEU A 106 -11.11 -3.17 1.75
N SER A 107 -11.14 -4.49 1.94
CA SER A 107 -10.06 -5.23 2.62
C SER A 107 -8.71 -5.18 1.92
N PHE A 108 -8.63 -4.79 0.64
CA PHE A 108 -7.38 -4.60 -0.10
C PHE A 108 -7.00 -3.13 -0.27
N THR A 109 -7.88 -2.23 0.16
CA THR A 109 -7.76 -0.81 -0.16
C THR A 109 -7.22 -0.02 1.01
N PHE A 110 -6.30 0.89 0.70
CA PHE A 110 -5.84 1.91 1.62
C PHE A 110 -6.13 3.30 1.04
N TYR A 111 -6.53 4.24 1.87
CA TYR A 111 -6.59 5.65 1.51
C TYR A 111 -5.21 6.28 1.74
N SER A 112 -4.59 6.76 0.66
CA SER A 112 -3.31 7.46 0.73
C SER A 112 -3.53 8.89 1.20
N LYS A 113 -2.95 9.26 2.34
CA LYS A 113 -2.99 10.61 2.89
C LYS A 113 -1.61 11.23 2.78
N THR A 114 -1.46 12.16 1.85
CA THR A 114 -0.22 12.92 1.64
C THR A 114 -0.57 14.39 1.82
N PRO A 115 -0.14 15.05 2.90
CA PRO A 115 -0.32 16.49 3.06
C PRO A 115 0.33 17.24 1.89
N GLU A 116 -0.28 18.34 1.45
CA GLU A 116 0.23 19.13 0.34
C GLU A 116 1.67 19.60 0.60
N GLY A 117 2.56 19.39 -0.37
CA GLY A 117 3.98 19.72 -0.24
C GLY A 117 4.80 18.80 0.68
N SER A 118 4.23 17.71 1.20
CA SER A 118 4.95 16.76 2.05
C SER A 118 5.64 15.66 1.24
N GLU A 119 6.83 15.27 1.68
CA GLU A 119 7.54 14.07 1.22
C GLU A 119 7.12 12.81 1.98
N THR A 120 6.11 12.93 2.85
CA THR A 120 5.61 11.86 3.69
C THR A 120 4.13 11.57 3.44
N CYS A 121 3.75 10.32 3.64
CA CYS A 121 2.39 9.85 3.48
C CYS A 121 2.01 8.90 4.63
N SER A 122 0.72 8.68 4.80
CA SER A 122 0.16 7.63 5.65
C SER A 122 -0.92 6.87 4.88
N PHE A 123 -1.18 5.63 5.27
CA PHE A 123 -2.10 4.75 4.56
C PHE A 123 -3.15 4.24 5.54
N GLU A 124 -4.37 4.76 5.44
CA GLU A 124 -5.50 4.31 6.28
C GLU A 124 -6.20 3.12 5.63
N SER A 125 -6.53 2.09 6.38
CA SER A 125 -7.32 0.95 5.93
C SER A 125 -8.74 1.38 5.57
N ALA A 126 -9.21 1.04 4.36
CA ALA A 126 -10.59 1.31 3.96
C ALA A 126 -11.61 0.39 4.66
N GLU A 127 -11.22 -0.85 4.97
CA GLU A 127 -12.03 -1.82 5.70
C GLU A 127 -12.14 -1.50 7.21
N PHE A 128 -11.07 -0.92 7.77
CA PHE A 128 -10.98 -0.62 9.19
C PHE A 128 -10.61 0.85 9.42
N PRO A 129 -11.58 1.78 9.35
CA PRO A 129 -11.32 3.21 9.56
C PRO A 129 -10.62 3.49 10.89
N GLY A 130 -9.70 4.45 10.90
CA GLY A 130 -8.84 4.79 12.03
C GLY A 130 -7.61 3.91 12.19
N TRP A 131 -7.47 2.83 11.42
CA TRP A 131 -6.28 1.98 11.42
C TRP A 131 -5.38 2.26 10.24
N TYR A 132 -4.10 2.45 10.51
CA TYR A 132 -3.10 2.84 9.53
C TYR A 132 -2.05 1.76 9.37
N LEU A 133 -1.49 1.66 8.17
CA LEU A 133 -0.27 0.89 7.94
C LEU A 133 0.81 1.38 8.90
N SER A 134 1.51 0.45 9.54
CA SER A 134 2.50 0.82 10.54
C SER A 134 3.69 -0.12 10.66
N THR A 135 4.79 0.44 11.12
CA THR A 135 6.01 -0.29 11.49
C THR A 135 6.23 -0.22 13.00
N SER A 136 6.91 -1.23 13.54
CA SER A 136 7.37 -1.20 14.93
C SER A 136 8.49 -0.18 15.11
N SER A 137 8.68 0.29 16.35
CA SER A 137 9.89 1.01 16.74
C SER A 137 11.14 0.12 16.59
N GLU A 138 11.02 -1.17 16.92
CA GLU A 138 12.06 -2.17 16.75
C GLU A 138 12.28 -2.55 15.26
N PRO A 139 13.53 -2.84 14.87
CA PRO A 139 13.85 -3.35 13.53
C PRO A 139 13.38 -4.80 13.34
N ASP A 140 13.28 -5.22 12.08
CA ASP A 140 12.97 -6.59 11.64
C ASP A 140 11.61 -7.12 12.12
N LYS A 141 10.70 -6.23 12.52
CA LYS A 141 9.33 -6.58 12.87
C LYS A 141 8.43 -6.55 11.64
N PRO A 142 7.38 -7.41 11.60
CA PRO A 142 6.38 -7.37 10.55
C PRO A 142 5.72 -6.00 10.42
N LEU A 143 5.40 -5.63 9.18
CA LEU A 143 4.50 -4.55 8.86
C LEU A 143 3.10 -4.90 9.42
N GLY A 144 2.43 -3.91 10.00
CA GLY A 144 1.16 -4.14 10.68
C GLY A 144 0.18 -2.99 10.51
N LEU A 145 -0.83 -3.00 11.37
CA LEU A 145 -1.81 -1.94 11.50
C LEU A 145 -1.74 -1.36 12.92
N SER A 146 -1.94 -0.05 13.06
CA SER A 146 -2.09 0.62 14.35
C SER A 146 -2.94 1.87 14.25
N GLN A 147 -3.49 2.32 15.38
CA GLN A 147 -4.14 3.62 15.47
C GLN A 147 -3.09 4.73 15.62
N GLN A 148 -3.49 5.97 15.31
CA GLN A 148 -2.63 7.14 15.56
C GLN A 148 -2.44 7.35 17.07
N GLY A 149 -1.21 7.64 17.50
CA GLY A 149 -0.86 7.85 18.92
C GLY A 149 -0.34 6.61 19.65
N GLU A 150 -0.34 5.44 19.01
CA GLU A 150 0.40 4.27 19.49
C GLU A 150 1.93 4.47 19.31
N THR A 151 2.75 3.64 19.96
CA THR A 151 4.23 3.66 19.87
C THR A 151 4.79 3.20 18.51
N LYS A 152 3.94 3.04 17.50
CA LYS A 152 4.27 2.55 16.16
C LYS A 152 4.30 3.71 15.17
N ASN A 153 5.14 3.60 14.15
CA ASN A 153 5.25 4.63 13.11
C ASN A 153 4.19 4.37 12.03
N THR A 154 3.38 5.38 11.72
CA THR A 154 2.34 5.34 10.66
C THR A 154 2.64 6.26 9.48
N VAL A 155 3.77 6.97 9.56
CA VAL A 155 4.23 7.94 8.58
C VAL A 155 5.40 7.35 7.81
N PHE A 156 5.31 7.41 6.49
CA PHE A 156 6.28 6.86 5.56
C PHE A 156 6.74 7.95 4.61
N TYR A 157 8.05 8.05 4.42
CA TYR A 157 8.60 8.66 3.23
C TYR A 157 8.39 7.75 2.03
N PHE A 158 8.30 8.34 0.85
CA PHE A 158 8.10 7.60 -0.38
C PHE A 158 8.87 8.20 -1.55
N GLU A 159 9.27 7.33 -2.48
CA GLU A 159 9.95 7.74 -3.69
C GLU A 159 9.47 6.88 -4.86
N LYS A 160 9.00 7.54 -5.92
CA LYS A 160 8.61 6.86 -7.15
C LYS A 160 9.85 6.34 -7.86
N ARG A 161 9.86 5.06 -8.22
CA ARG A 161 10.92 4.44 -9.01
C ARG A 161 10.44 4.19 -10.43
N GLN A 162 11.25 4.56 -11.41
CA GLN A 162 11.06 4.14 -12.79
C GLN A 162 11.68 2.74 -12.95
N LYS A 163 10.99 1.85 -13.65
CA LYS A 163 11.52 0.54 -14.00
C LYS A 163 12.13 0.59 -15.39
#